data_AF-A0A4Q3DBK4-F1
#
_entry.id   AF-A0A4Q3DBK4-F1
#
_cell.length_a   1.000
_cell.length_b   1.000
_cell.length_c   1.000
_cell.angle_alpha   90.00
_cell.angle_beta   90.00
_cell.angle_gamma   90.00
#
_symmetry.space_group_name_H-M   'P 1'
#
loop_
_entity.id
_entity.type
_entity.pdbx_description
1 polymer ?
#
loop_
_entity_poly.entity_id
_entity_poly.type
_entity_poly.pdbx_seq_one_letter_code
_entity_poly.pdbx_strand_id
1 'polypeptide(L)'
;MKRARGIAKLPGFPMLWIASAAAAALMTVTGGFGTTALPLGQRALFWMLLMGWSALKWQLWFWATVRTRQDWFRAAAIGGVILSLPLPLEVLIAGRAVGAGGEMPDAFGTWGRAMAIGAVILITILMVTRALGYRPRWAAPAPQASGLLQRARIDPARLIAIEAEDHYCRVHSRDGVSALIHYRFGDALEEVAALEGAQVHRGAWVAADAIEGAARDGRRWELLLDGGRRVAVSATYLPQARARGWLNVRGRACRRPAP
;
A
#
# COMPACT_ATOMS: atom_id res chain seq x y z
N MET A 1 -18.92 -20.59 3.10
CA MET A 1 -19.10 -19.32 2.36
C MET A 1 -18.36 -18.18 3.08
N LYS A 2 -17.07 -17.94 2.77
CA LYS A 2 -16.29 -16.80 3.29
C LYS A 2 -16.24 -15.72 2.20
N ARG A 3 -17.35 -14.99 2.02
CA ARG A 3 -17.49 -13.88 1.08
C ARG A 3 -17.74 -12.60 1.87
N ALA A 4 -16.70 -11.96 2.39
CA ALA A 4 -16.73 -10.55 2.76
C ALA A 4 -15.33 -10.09 3.21
N ARG A 5 -14.99 -8.84 2.84
CA ARG A 5 -13.90 -8.01 3.38
C ARG A 5 -12.51 -8.18 2.75
N GLY A 6 -12.44 -7.82 1.47
CA GLY A 6 -11.20 -7.36 0.83
C GLY A 6 -11.41 -6.11 -0.05
N ILE A 7 -12.57 -5.45 0.04
CA ILE A 7 -13.02 -4.43 -0.93
C ILE A 7 -12.18 -3.14 -0.88
N ALA A 8 -11.49 -2.85 0.23
CA ALA A 8 -10.94 -1.52 0.50
C ALA A 8 -9.40 -1.39 0.39
N LYS A 9 -8.66 -2.43 -0.03
CA LYS A 9 -7.19 -2.43 0.05
C LYS A 9 -6.46 -2.74 -1.26
N LEU A 10 -7.08 -2.46 -2.41
CA LEU A 10 -6.31 -2.36 -3.66
C LEU A 10 -5.77 -0.92 -3.78
N PRO A 11 -4.44 -0.71 -3.69
CA PRO A 11 -3.86 0.62 -3.82
C PRO A 11 -4.15 1.15 -5.23
N GLY A 12 -5.00 2.17 -5.34
CA GLY A 12 -5.34 2.81 -6.63
C GLY A 12 -6.83 2.98 -6.93
N PHE A 13 -7.75 2.45 -6.10
CA PHE A 13 -9.21 2.55 -6.35
C PHE A 13 -9.75 3.99 -6.50
N PRO A 14 -9.50 4.94 -5.57
CA PRO A 14 -9.92 6.33 -5.77
C PRO A 14 -9.06 7.06 -6.81
N MET A 15 -7.80 6.66 -6.95
CA MET A 15 -6.85 7.25 -7.91
C MET A 15 -7.29 7.03 -9.36
N LEU A 16 -7.87 5.87 -9.67
CA LEU A 16 -8.38 5.56 -11.00
C LEU A 16 -9.53 6.49 -11.40
N TRP A 17 -10.48 6.74 -10.50
CA TRP A 17 -11.58 7.69 -10.76
C TRP A 17 -11.09 9.12 -10.92
N ILE A 18 -10.12 9.55 -10.10
CA ILE A 18 -9.50 10.87 -10.22
C ILE A 18 -8.75 11.00 -11.55
N ALA A 19 -7.96 9.99 -11.94
CA ALA A 19 -7.23 9.98 -13.21
C ALA A 19 -8.18 9.97 -14.41
N SER A 20 -9.27 9.19 -14.36
CA SER A 20 -10.30 9.16 -15.39
C SER A 20 -11.03 10.50 -15.51
N ALA A 21 -11.35 11.16 -14.40
CA ALA A 21 -11.97 12.49 -14.40
C ALA A 21 -11.03 13.56 -14.98
N ALA A 22 -9.74 13.53 -14.59
CA ALA A 22 -8.73 14.44 -15.14
C ALA A 22 -8.53 14.21 -16.65
N ALA A 23 -8.48 12.96 -17.09
CA ALA A 23 -8.39 12.61 -18.52
C ALA A 23 -9.65 13.05 -19.28
N ALA A 24 -10.84 12.86 -18.71
CA ALA A 24 -12.09 13.33 -19.31
C ALA A 24 -12.11 14.85 -19.47
N ALA A 25 -11.68 15.59 -18.44
CA ALA A 25 -11.58 17.05 -18.50
C ALA A 25 -10.58 17.51 -19.57
N LEU A 26 -9.40 16.89 -19.62
CA LEU A 26 -8.38 17.19 -20.63
C LEU A 26 -8.91 16.94 -22.06
N MET A 27 -9.55 15.79 -22.30
CA MET A 27 -10.10 15.45 -23.61
C MET A 27 -11.29 16.34 -24.00
N THR A 28 -12.05 16.80 -22.99
CA THR A 28 -13.10 17.80 -23.15
C THR A 28 -12.52 19.18 -23.48
N VAL A 29 -11.25 19.47 -23.23
CA VAL A 29 -10.60 20.72 -23.67
C VAL A 29 -10.00 20.53 -25.06
N THR A 30 -9.26 19.44 -25.27
CA THR A 30 -8.52 19.18 -26.52
C THR A 30 -9.40 18.77 -27.70
N GLY A 31 -10.63 18.29 -27.46
CA GLY A 31 -11.52 17.88 -28.54
C GLY A 31 -11.09 16.59 -29.22
N GLY A 32 -10.62 15.61 -28.45
CA GLY A 32 -10.23 14.30 -28.96
C GLY A 32 -11.35 13.66 -29.82
N PHE A 33 -10.95 12.79 -30.76
CA PHE A 33 -11.86 12.14 -31.73
C PHE A 33 -12.60 13.07 -32.71
N GLY A 34 -12.14 14.32 -32.90
CA GLY A 34 -12.82 15.26 -33.81
C GLY A 34 -14.11 15.83 -33.23
N THR A 35 -14.29 15.73 -31.90
CA THR A 35 -15.45 16.28 -31.16
C THR A 35 -15.44 17.81 -31.08
N THR A 36 -14.50 18.49 -31.74
CA THR A 36 -14.42 19.97 -31.84
C THR A 36 -15.60 20.58 -32.59
N ALA A 37 -16.31 19.80 -33.41
CA ALA A 37 -17.54 20.22 -34.09
C ALA A 37 -18.77 20.27 -33.15
N LEU A 38 -18.69 19.68 -31.96
CA LEU A 38 -19.80 19.64 -30.99
C LEU A 38 -19.70 20.79 -29.97
N PRO A 39 -20.84 21.34 -29.50
CA PRO A 39 -20.89 22.25 -28.37
C PRO A 39 -20.19 21.69 -27.12
N LEU A 40 -19.58 22.57 -26.32
CA LEU A 40 -18.76 22.19 -25.16
C LEU A 40 -19.50 21.27 -24.17
N GLY A 41 -20.80 21.50 -23.93
CA GLY A 41 -21.62 20.67 -23.03
C GLY A 41 -21.82 19.24 -23.54
N GLN A 42 -22.04 19.08 -24.85
CA GLN A 42 -22.18 17.77 -25.50
C GLN A 42 -20.84 17.01 -25.50
N ARG A 43 -19.73 17.72 -25.72
CA ARG A 43 -18.38 17.16 -25.63
C ARG A 43 -18.05 16.68 -24.21
N ALA A 44 -18.39 17.48 -23.20
CA ALA A 44 -18.20 17.09 -21.80
C ALA A 44 -19.01 15.83 -21.47
N LEU A 45 -20.28 15.77 -21.90
CA LEU A 45 -21.15 14.61 -21.68
C LEU A 45 -20.58 13.34 -22.34
N PHE A 46 -20.14 13.44 -23.60
CA PHE A 46 -19.52 12.34 -24.33
C PHE A 46 -18.32 11.74 -23.56
N TRP A 47 -17.38 12.60 -23.13
CA TRP A 47 -16.17 12.17 -22.45
C TRP A 47 -16.44 11.66 -21.03
N MET A 48 -17.40 12.25 -20.30
CA MET A 48 -17.81 11.75 -18.99
C MET A 48 -18.44 10.35 -19.09
N LEU A 49 -19.30 10.11 -20.08
CA LEU A 49 -19.90 8.79 -20.30
C LEU A 49 -18.84 7.76 -20.69
N LEU A 50 -17.96 8.09 -21.62
CA LEU A 50 -16.93 7.15 -22.11
C LEU A 50 -15.89 6.80 -21.04
N MET A 51 -15.40 7.80 -20.29
CA MET A 51 -14.41 7.60 -19.23
C MET A 51 -15.02 6.97 -17.98
N GLY A 52 -16.26 7.36 -17.62
CA GLY A 52 -17.00 6.76 -16.52
C GLY A 52 -17.30 5.29 -16.78
N TRP A 53 -17.76 4.96 -17.99
CA TRP A 53 -18.00 3.58 -18.41
C TRP A 53 -16.71 2.74 -18.43
N SER A 54 -15.62 3.30 -18.98
CA SER A 54 -14.32 2.63 -18.98
C SER A 54 -13.80 2.38 -17.56
N ALA A 55 -13.91 3.36 -16.66
CA ALA A 55 -13.52 3.22 -15.27
C ALA A 55 -14.32 2.11 -14.56
N LEU A 56 -15.63 2.07 -14.77
CA LEU A 56 -16.51 1.06 -14.19
C LEU A 56 -16.17 -0.36 -14.68
N LYS A 57 -15.97 -0.55 -15.98
CA LYS A 57 -15.56 -1.85 -16.57
C LYS A 57 -14.27 -2.36 -15.95
N TRP A 58 -13.25 -1.50 -15.91
CA TRP A 58 -11.96 -1.85 -15.31
C TRP A 58 -12.10 -2.17 -13.83
N GLN A 59 -12.94 -1.45 -13.09
CA GLN A 59 -13.17 -1.68 -11.67
C GLN A 59 -13.85 -3.02 -11.41
N LEU A 60 -14.88 -3.37 -12.19
CA LEU A 60 -15.56 -4.66 -12.11
C LEU A 60 -14.63 -5.81 -12.52
N TRP A 61 -13.81 -5.61 -13.55
CA TRP A 61 -12.82 -6.61 -14.00
C TRP A 61 -11.77 -6.89 -12.94
N PHE A 62 -11.14 -5.85 -12.38
CA PHE A 62 -10.15 -6.00 -11.32
C PHE A 62 -10.76 -6.64 -10.07
N TRP A 63 -12.01 -6.30 -9.74
CA TRP A 63 -12.74 -6.94 -8.64
C TRP A 63 -12.97 -8.44 -8.87
N ALA A 64 -13.30 -8.85 -10.10
CA ALA A 64 -13.56 -10.25 -10.42
C ALA A 64 -12.29 -11.09 -10.55
N THR A 65 -11.21 -10.51 -11.09
CA THR A 65 -10.02 -11.25 -11.55
C THR A 65 -8.83 -11.17 -10.61
N VAL A 66 -8.65 -10.09 -9.85
CA VAL A 66 -7.49 -9.93 -8.97
C VAL A 66 -7.82 -10.45 -7.57
N ARG A 67 -7.28 -11.63 -7.25
CA ARG A 67 -7.34 -12.21 -5.91
C ARG A 67 -5.98 -12.21 -5.22
N THR A 68 -4.89 -12.34 -5.99
CA THR A 68 -3.52 -12.33 -5.48
C THR A 68 -2.63 -11.34 -6.21
N ARG A 69 -1.44 -11.06 -5.65
CA ARG A 69 -0.45 -10.12 -6.19
C ARG A 69 0.00 -10.47 -7.62
N GLN A 70 0.13 -11.74 -7.95
CA GLN A 70 0.55 -12.20 -9.28
C GLN A 70 -0.57 -12.06 -10.33
N ASP A 71 -1.84 -12.10 -9.89
CA ASP A 71 -2.98 -11.94 -10.79
C ASP A 71 -3.10 -10.52 -11.33
N TRP A 72 -2.50 -9.52 -10.68
CA TRP A 72 -2.62 -8.13 -11.09
C TRP A 72 -2.07 -7.89 -12.50
N PHE A 73 -0.86 -8.37 -12.80
CA PHE A 73 -0.26 -8.20 -14.13
C PHE A 73 -1.02 -8.98 -15.21
N ARG A 74 -1.48 -10.19 -14.87
CA ARG A 74 -2.28 -11.02 -15.78
C ARG A 74 -3.64 -10.37 -16.06
N ALA A 75 -4.32 -9.89 -15.03
CA ALA A 75 -5.59 -9.18 -15.13
C ALA A 75 -5.45 -7.87 -15.91
N ALA A 76 -4.37 -7.12 -15.72
CA ALA A 76 -4.10 -5.90 -16.47
C ALA A 76 -3.85 -6.19 -17.96
N ALA A 77 -3.03 -7.20 -18.28
CA ALA A 77 -2.74 -7.58 -19.67
C ALA A 77 -3.98 -8.11 -20.39
N ILE A 78 -4.70 -9.05 -19.78
CA ILE A 78 -5.90 -9.66 -20.35
C ILE A 78 -7.04 -8.63 -20.43
N GLY A 79 -7.25 -7.86 -19.36
CA GLY A 79 -8.26 -6.81 -19.30
C GLY A 79 -8.00 -5.71 -20.34
N GLY A 80 -6.74 -5.36 -20.57
CA GLY A 80 -6.34 -4.39 -21.59
C GLY A 80 -6.77 -4.79 -22.99
N VAL A 81 -6.74 -6.08 -23.33
CA VAL A 81 -7.21 -6.59 -24.62
C VAL A 81 -8.73 -6.71 -24.64
N ILE A 82 -9.31 -7.39 -23.66
CA ILE A 82 -10.74 -7.73 -23.65
C ILE A 82 -11.61 -6.48 -23.49
N LEU A 83 -11.26 -5.58 -22.59
CA LEU A 83 -12.08 -4.39 -22.31
C LEU A 83 -11.93 -3.29 -23.37
N SER A 84 -10.87 -3.35 -24.19
CA SER A 84 -10.63 -2.43 -25.32
C SER A 84 -11.22 -2.92 -26.63
N LEU A 85 -11.52 -4.22 -26.77
CA LEU A 85 -12.16 -4.78 -27.95
C LEU A 85 -13.51 -4.10 -28.30
N PRO A 86 -14.43 -3.84 -27.35
CA PRO A 86 -15.70 -3.18 -27.66
C PRO A 86 -15.60 -1.65 -27.82
N LEU A 87 -14.41 -1.06 -27.67
CA LEU A 87 -14.24 0.40 -27.62
C LEU A 87 -14.76 1.16 -28.87
N PRO A 88 -14.62 0.66 -30.12
CA PRO A 88 -15.21 1.31 -31.29
C PRO A 88 -16.75 1.35 -31.26
N LEU A 89 -17.41 0.31 -30.74
CA LEU A 89 -18.86 0.30 -30.56
C LEU A 89 -19.30 1.26 -29.46
N GLU A 90 -18.52 1.37 -28.38
CA GLU A 90 -18.78 2.31 -27.28
C GLU A 90 -18.69 3.77 -27.76
N VAL A 91 -17.68 4.09 -28.58
CA VAL A 91 -17.54 5.40 -29.21
C VAL A 91 -18.73 5.71 -30.13
N LEU A 92 -19.19 4.73 -30.92
CA LEU A 92 -20.36 4.89 -31.78
C LEU A 92 -21.65 5.14 -30.96
N ILE A 93 -21.88 4.36 -29.90
CA ILE A 93 -23.06 4.51 -29.03
C ILE A 93 -23.05 5.85 -28.31
N ALA A 94 -21.91 6.24 -27.74
CA ALA A 94 -21.74 7.54 -27.08
C ALA A 94 -21.88 8.70 -28.07
N GLY A 95 -21.40 8.54 -29.32
CA GLY A 95 -21.57 9.51 -30.39
C GLY A 95 -23.05 9.72 -30.73
N ARG A 96 -23.80 8.62 -30.92
CA ARG A 96 -25.25 8.67 -31.17
C ARG A 96 -26.02 9.31 -30.01
N ALA A 97 -25.65 9.00 -28.77
CA ALA A 97 -26.29 9.58 -27.58
C ALA A 97 -26.12 11.11 -27.48
N VAL A 98 -25.09 11.65 -28.12
CA VAL A 98 -24.75 13.09 -28.10
C VAL A 98 -25.15 13.80 -29.41
N GLY A 99 -25.73 13.07 -30.36
CA GLY A 99 -26.19 13.62 -31.65
C GLY A 99 -25.09 13.76 -32.71
N ALA A 100 -23.91 13.18 -32.48
CA ALA A 100 -22.91 13.02 -33.53
C ALA A 100 -23.37 11.90 -34.48
N GLY A 101 -23.36 12.17 -35.79
CA GLY A 101 -23.87 11.26 -36.83
C GLY A 101 -23.36 9.82 -36.70
N GLY A 102 -24.21 8.86 -37.09
CA GLY A 102 -24.06 7.43 -36.80
C GLY A 102 -23.11 6.65 -37.71
N GLU A 103 -22.06 7.27 -38.24
CA GLU A 103 -21.05 6.58 -39.06
C GLU A 103 -20.15 5.70 -38.18
N MET A 104 -19.81 4.50 -38.68
CA MET A 104 -18.94 3.58 -37.96
C MET A 104 -17.53 4.19 -37.88
N PRO A 105 -16.96 4.43 -36.68
CA PRO A 105 -15.61 4.97 -36.57
C PRO A 105 -14.60 3.97 -37.16
N ASP A 106 -13.55 4.48 -37.82
CA ASP A 106 -12.41 3.65 -38.21
C ASP A 106 -11.86 2.91 -36.98
N ALA A 107 -11.96 1.58 -36.99
CA ALA A 107 -11.62 0.75 -35.84
C ALA A 107 -10.13 0.85 -35.51
N PHE A 108 -9.25 0.87 -36.52
CA PHE A 108 -7.80 0.94 -36.34
C PHE A 108 -7.38 2.31 -35.81
N GLY A 109 -7.90 3.40 -36.36
CA GLY A 109 -7.68 4.75 -35.84
C GLY A 109 -8.24 4.94 -34.42
N THR A 110 -9.37 4.30 -34.11
CA THR A 110 -9.98 4.34 -32.77
C THR A 110 -9.13 3.62 -31.74
N TRP A 111 -8.61 2.43 -32.05
CA TRP A 111 -7.69 1.72 -31.18
C TRP A 111 -6.37 2.47 -31.01
N GLY A 112 -5.81 3.06 -32.08
CA GLY A 112 -4.58 3.87 -31.99
C GLY A 112 -4.74 5.07 -31.06
N ARG A 113 -5.85 5.80 -31.17
CA ARG A 113 -6.19 6.90 -30.24
C ARG A 113 -6.41 6.39 -28.82
N ALA A 114 -7.08 5.26 -28.64
CA ALA A 114 -7.29 4.66 -27.32
C ALA A 114 -5.96 4.27 -26.65
N MET A 115 -5.00 3.73 -27.40
CA MET A 115 -3.65 3.44 -26.87
C MET A 115 -2.92 4.71 -26.45
N ALA A 116 -2.99 5.79 -27.23
CA ALA A 116 -2.39 7.07 -26.87
C ALA A 116 -2.99 7.64 -25.57
N ILE A 117 -4.32 7.60 -25.43
CA ILE A 117 -5.01 8.04 -24.22
C ILE A 117 -4.64 7.14 -23.03
N GLY A 118 -4.62 5.82 -23.22
CA GLY A 118 -4.19 4.86 -22.20
C GLY A 118 -2.76 5.12 -21.72
N ALA A 119 -1.84 5.45 -22.63
CA ALA A 119 -0.47 5.83 -22.30
C ALA A 119 -0.41 7.12 -21.47
N VAL A 120 -1.19 8.16 -21.85
CA VAL A 120 -1.28 9.41 -21.08
C VAL A 120 -1.82 9.16 -19.67
N ILE A 121 -2.87 8.35 -19.52
CA ILE A 121 -3.42 7.98 -18.20
C ILE A 121 -2.39 7.23 -17.37
N LEU A 122 -1.69 6.24 -17.95
CA LEU A 122 -0.64 5.49 -17.26
C LEU A 122 0.50 6.41 -16.81
N ILE A 123 0.99 7.29 -17.69
CA ILE A 123 2.04 8.26 -17.36
C ILE A 123 1.58 9.19 -16.25
N THR A 124 0.34 9.71 -16.33
CA THR A 124 -0.23 10.59 -15.30
C THR A 124 -0.30 9.89 -13.95
N ILE A 125 -0.79 8.64 -13.90
CA ILE A 125 -0.83 7.85 -12.68
C ILE A 125 0.59 7.67 -12.12
N LEU A 126 1.57 7.34 -12.96
CA LEU A 126 2.97 7.17 -12.53
C LEU A 126 3.58 8.47 -12.00
N MET A 127 3.32 9.60 -12.66
CA MET A 127 3.80 10.91 -12.23
C MET A 127 3.16 11.33 -10.91
N VAL A 128 1.83 11.22 -10.77
CA VAL A 128 1.12 11.59 -9.54
C VAL A 128 1.52 10.68 -8.39
N THR A 129 1.66 9.37 -8.64
CA THR A 129 2.14 8.40 -7.63
C THR A 129 3.55 8.75 -7.16
N ARG A 130 4.46 9.15 -8.08
CA ARG A 130 5.79 9.63 -7.72
C ARG A 130 5.77 10.96 -6.97
N ALA A 131 4.99 11.93 -7.43
CA ALA A 131 4.90 13.27 -6.85
C ALA A 131 4.30 13.26 -5.44
N LEU A 132 3.27 12.43 -5.20
CA LEU A 132 2.66 12.25 -3.89
C LEU A 132 3.49 11.38 -2.94
N GLY A 133 4.66 10.89 -3.38
CA GLY A 133 5.47 9.96 -2.59
C GLY A 133 4.73 8.66 -2.26
N TYR A 134 3.65 8.34 -3.00
CA TYR A 134 2.84 7.16 -2.78
C TYR A 134 3.66 5.95 -3.22
N ARG A 135 4.44 5.41 -2.30
CA ARG A 135 4.97 4.06 -2.42
C ARG A 135 3.77 3.15 -2.18
N PRO A 136 3.25 2.41 -3.18
CA PRO A 136 2.22 1.43 -2.90
C PRO A 136 2.80 0.53 -1.81
N ARG A 137 2.25 0.61 -0.59
CA ARG A 137 2.66 -0.23 0.52
C ARG A 137 1.92 -1.53 0.30
N TRP A 138 2.45 -2.36 -0.60
CA TRP A 138 2.04 -3.74 -0.70
C TRP A 138 2.26 -4.30 0.70
N ALA A 139 1.18 -4.64 1.40
CA ALA A 139 1.31 -5.34 2.66
C ALA A 139 2.16 -6.58 2.36
N ALA A 140 3.36 -6.64 2.94
CA ALA A 140 4.15 -7.86 2.91
C ALA A 140 3.24 -9.00 3.41
N PRO A 141 3.36 -10.23 2.88
CA PRO A 141 2.66 -11.36 3.47
C PRO A 141 2.91 -11.33 4.97
N ALA A 142 1.85 -11.44 5.77
CA ALA A 142 1.98 -11.39 7.22
C ALA A 142 3.07 -12.39 7.62
N PRO A 143 4.13 -11.94 8.31
CA PRO A 143 5.19 -12.83 8.74
C PRO A 143 4.55 -13.98 9.48
N GLN A 144 4.81 -15.22 9.04
CA GLN A 144 4.30 -16.40 9.72
C GLN A 144 5.20 -16.66 10.93
N ALA A 145 4.62 -17.06 12.05
CA ALA A 145 5.40 -17.47 13.22
C ALA A 145 6.21 -18.72 12.84
N SER A 146 7.53 -18.57 12.66
CA SER A 146 8.48 -19.66 12.53
C SER A 146 9.31 -19.79 13.82
N GLY A 147 9.99 -20.94 13.97
CA GLY A 147 11.07 -21.13 14.94
C GLY A 147 10.77 -20.63 16.35
N LEU A 148 11.43 -19.54 16.74
CA LEU A 148 11.32 -18.92 18.06
C LEU A 148 9.89 -18.49 18.39
N LEU A 149 9.24 -17.76 17.47
CA LEU A 149 7.90 -17.20 17.70
C LEU A 149 6.83 -18.29 17.75
N GLN A 150 7.01 -19.36 16.96
CA GLN A 150 6.14 -20.52 17.02
C GLN A 150 6.26 -21.25 18.36
N ARG A 151 7.48 -21.45 18.88
CA ARG A 151 7.73 -22.07 20.20
C ARG A 151 7.22 -21.19 21.34
N ALA A 152 7.37 -19.87 21.22
CA ALA A 152 6.83 -18.90 22.15
C ALA A 152 5.30 -18.78 22.09
N ARG A 153 4.65 -19.33 21.04
CA ARG A 153 3.22 -19.15 20.74
C ARG A 153 2.81 -17.68 20.64
N ILE A 154 3.69 -16.84 20.10
CA ILE A 154 3.48 -15.40 19.92
C ILE A 154 3.29 -15.11 18.42
N ASP A 155 2.22 -14.40 18.10
CA ASP A 155 2.00 -13.87 16.76
C ASP A 155 3.06 -12.79 16.46
N PRO A 156 3.77 -12.84 15.32
CA PRO A 156 4.74 -11.82 14.94
C PRO A 156 4.18 -10.39 14.95
N ALA A 157 2.88 -10.21 14.71
CA ALA A 157 2.21 -8.91 14.78
C ALA A 157 2.04 -8.37 16.22
N ARG A 158 2.22 -9.22 17.23
CA ARG A 158 2.14 -8.87 18.66
C ARG A 158 3.51 -8.80 19.32
N LEU A 159 4.59 -9.07 18.60
CA LEU A 159 5.93 -9.05 19.14
C LEU A 159 6.33 -7.61 19.51
N ILE A 160 6.73 -7.40 20.77
CA ILE A 160 7.25 -6.11 21.26
C ILE A 160 8.78 -6.09 21.19
N ALA A 161 9.40 -7.11 21.77
CA ALA A 161 10.85 -7.19 21.92
C ALA A 161 11.31 -8.62 22.11
N ILE A 162 12.58 -8.86 21.78
CA ILE A 162 13.31 -10.08 22.10
C ILE A 162 14.53 -9.68 22.91
N GLU A 163 14.69 -10.24 24.10
CA GLU A 163 15.83 -10.01 24.98
C GLU A 163 16.58 -11.34 25.21
N ALA A 164 17.90 -11.34 25.07
CA ALA A 164 18.74 -12.49 25.31
C ALA A 164 19.10 -12.56 26.81
N GLU A 165 18.75 -13.68 27.43
CA GLU A 165 19.09 -14.03 28.81
C GLU A 165 19.95 -15.31 28.75
N ASP A 166 21.28 -15.13 28.74
CA ASP A 166 22.27 -16.19 28.59
C ASP A 166 22.04 -17.08 27.35
N HIS A 167 21.55 -18.31 27.55
CA HIS A 167 21.24 -19.29 26.49
C HIS A 167 19.75 -19.32 26.10
N TYR A 168 18.99 -18.37 26.61
CA TYR A 168 17.56 -18.24 26.37
C TYR A 168 17.26 -16.89 25.70
N CYS A 169 16.21 -16.88 24.90
CA CYS A 169 15.61 -15.67 24.36
C CYS A 169 14.25 -15.49 25.06
N ARG A 170 14.11 -14.36 25.76
CA ARG A 170 12.83 -13.90 26.26
C ARG A 170 12.11 -13.12 25.16
N VAL A 171 10.94 -13.60 24.78
CA VAL A 171 10.09 -13.02 23.74
C VAL A 171 8.93 -12.31 24.42
N HIS A 172 8.76 -11.02 24.17
CA HIS A 172 7.71 -10.19 24.76
C HIS A 172 6.57 -9.97 23.78
N SER A 173 5.35 -10.29 24.20
CA SER A 173 4.12 -10.02 23.47
C SER A 173 3.41 -8.77 24.00
N ARG A 174 2.65 -8.12 23.12
CA ARG A 174 1.75 -6.99 23.42
C ARG A 174 0.63 -7.34 24.39
N ASP A 175 0.30 -8.62 24.54
CA ASP A 175 -0.67 -9.10 25.52
C ASP A 175 -0.08 -9.16 26.96
N GLY A 176 1.14 -8.67 27.18
CA GLY A 176 1.84 -8.70 28.47
C GLY A 176 2.51 -10.05 28.79
N VAL A 177 2.30 -11.07 27.95
CA VAL A 177 2.92 -12.39 28.09
C VAL A 177 4.38 -12.33 27.64
N SER A 178 5.28 -12.90 28.45
CA SER A 178 6.66 -13.17 28.05
C SER A 178 6.95 -14.66 28.06
N ALA A 179 7.56 -15.18 26.99
CA ALA A 179 7.99 -16.57 26.91
C ALA A 179 9.52 -16.65 26.89
N LEU A 180 10.10 -17.50 27.75
CA LEU A 180 11.54 -17.76 27.77
C LEU A 180 11.80 -19.06 27.00
N ILE A 181 12.50 -18.96 25.88
CA ILE A 181 12.74 -20.10 24.97
C ILE A 181 14.24 -20.32 24.85
N HIS A 182 14.68 -21.57 24.98
CA HIS A 182 16.08 -21.93 24.72
C HIS A 182 16.38 -21.75 23.23
N TYR A 183 17.07 -20.66 22.89
CA TYR A 183 17.28 -20.23 21.51
C TYR A 183 18.48 -19.29 21.43
N ARG A 184 19.20 -19.32 20.31
CA ARG A 184 20.30 -18.39 20.07
C ARG A 184 19.75 -17.06 19.57
N PHE A 185 20.26 -15.97 20.15
CA PHE A 185 19.82 -14.63 19.77
C PHE A 185 20.17 -14.28 18.31
N GLY A 186 21.27 -14.80 17.77
CA GLY A 186 21.62 -14.65 16.35
C GLY A 186 20.55 -15.22 15.42
N ASP A 187 20.16 -16.47 15.64
CA ASP A 187 19.11 -17.15 14.88
C ASP A 187 17.75 -16.43 15.04
N ALA A 188 17.46 -15.92 16.24
CA ALA A 188 16.27 -15.11 16.49
C ALA A 188 16.22 -13.85 15.62
N LEU A 189 17.36 -13.18 15.42
CA LEU A 189 17.45 -11.98 14.58
C LEU A 189 17.17 -12.28 13.11
N GLU A 190 17.61 -13.43 12.60
CA GLU A 190 17.35 -13.86 11.23
C GLU A 190 15.85 -14.09 11.00
N GLU A 191 15.16 -14.69 11.98
CA GLU A 191 13.71 -14.92 11.89
C GLU A 191 12.88 -13.63 11.92
N VAL A 192 13.31 -12.65 12.71
CA VAL A 192 12.63 -11.34 12.79
C VAL A 192 13.16 -10.31 11.80
N ALA A 193 14.08 -10.69 10.91
CA ALA A 193 14.64 -9.79 9.90
C ALA A 193 13.57 -9.25 8.93
N ALA A 194 12.47 -10.00 8.73
CA ALA A 194 11.32 -9.58 7.95
C ALA A 194 10.36 -8.64 8.69
N LEU A 195 10.50 -8.51 10.02
CA LEU A 195 9.71 -7.60 10.85
C LEU A 195 10.31 -6.20 10.83
N GLU A 196 9.42 -5.19 10.88
CA GLU A 196 9.80 -3.80 11.04
C GLU A 196 10.32 -3.58 12.47
N GLY A 197 11.63 -3.73 12.68
CA GLY A 197 12.29 -3.53 13.96
C GLY A 197 13.80 -3.43 13.80
N ALA A 198 14.53 -3.35 14.92
CA ALA A 198 15.99 -3.35 14.92
C ALA A 198 16.58 -3.86 16.22
N GLN A 199 17.81 -4.34 16.11
CA GLN A 199 18.67 -4.60 17.24
C GLN A 199 19.10 -3.28 17.89
N VAL A 200 18.88 -3.15 19.19
CA VAL A 200 19.20 -1.95 19.99
C VAL A 200 20.29 -2.21 21.03
N HIS A 201 20.53 -3.50 21.32
CA HIS A 201 21.60 -3.98 22.16
C HIS A 201 22.13 -5.31 21.59
N ARG A 202 23.33 -5.76 21.99
CA ARG A 202 23.92 -7.02 21.50
C ARG A 202 23.02 -8.25 21.70
N GLY A 203 22.10 -8.16 22.66
CA GLY A 203 21.10 -9.18 22.97
C GLY A 203 19.70 -8.60 23.08
N ALA A 204 19.38 -7.49 22.41
CA ALA A 204 18.03 -6.97 22.43
C ALA A 204 17.60 -6.47 21.04
N TRP A 205 16.44 -6.94 20.60
CA TRP A 205 15.74 -6.50 19.41
C TRP A 205 14.38 -5.94 19.78
N VAL A 206 13.96 -4.86 19.12
CA VAL A 206 12.72 -4.14 19.41
C VAL A 206 11.94 -3.91 18.12
N ALA A 207 10.63 -4.16 18.18
CA ALA A 207 9.69 -3.86 17.10
C ALA A 207 9.42 -2.34 17.01
N ALA A 208 9.44 -1.79 15.79
CA ALA A 208 9.34 -0.35 15.58
C ALA A 208 7.98 0.24 16.03
N ASP A 209 6.92 -0.54 15.90
CA ASP A 209 5.54 -0.21 16.28
C ASP A 209 5.26 -0.38 17.78
N ALA A 210 6.21 -0.94 18.52
CA ALA A 210 6.14 -1.07 19.97
C ALA A 210 6.81 0.08 20.72
N ILE A 211 7.53 0.98 20.03
CA ILE A 211 8.24 2.11 20.65
C ILE A 211 7.27 3.26 20.92
N GLU A 212 7.02 3.55 22.18
CA GLU A 212 6.20 4.68 22.62
C GLU A 212 7.00 5.95 22.82
N GLY A 213 8.31 5.84 23.06
CA GLY A 213 9.16 6.96 23.36
C GLY A 213 10.62 6.58 23.56
N ALA A 214 11.45 7.58 23.84
CA ALA A 214 12.79 7.37 24.35
C ALA A 214 13.02 8.22 25.60
N ALA A 215 13.70 7.65 26.59
CA ALA A 215 14.19 8.35 27.77
C ALA A 215 15.72 8.38 27.72
N ARG A 216 16.28 9.45 28.26
CA ARG A 216 17.73 9.57 28.45
C ARG A 216 18.04 9.38 29.93
N ASP A 217 18.79 8.34 30.25
CA ASP A 217 19.29 8.08 31.59
C ASP A 217 20.79 8.41 31.64
N GLY A 218 21.09 9.65 32.02
CA GLY A 218 22.43 10.23 32.00
C GLY A 218 23.08 10.19 30.60
N ARG A 219 24.05 9.28 30.43
CA ARG A 219 24.77 9.07 29.15
C ARG A 219 24.18 7.94 28.29
N ARG A 220 23.23 7.18 28.83
CA ARG A 220 22.57 6.06 28.13
C ARG A 220 21.19 6.49 27.62
N TRP A 221 20.76 5.84 26.56
CA TRP A 221 19.42 6.00 26.01
C TRP A 221 18.62 4.73 26.28
N GLU A 222 17.36 4.89 26.63
CA GLU A 222 16.40 3.81 26.82
C GLU A 222 15.21 4.03 25.91
N LEU A 223 14.77 2.99 25.23
CA LEU A 223 13.50 3.00 24.51
C LEU A 223 12.39 2.60 25.46
N LEU A 224 11.34 3.41 25.50
CA LEU A 224 10.10 3.13 26.20
C LEU A 224 9.20 2.35 25.24
N LEU A 225 8.84 1.14 25.63
CA LEU A 225 8.02 0.24 24.84
C LEU A 225 6.61 0.15 25.40
N ASP A 226 5.68 -0.31 24.56
CA ASP A 226 4.32 -0.68 24.95
C ASP A 226 4.34 -1.63 26.16
N GLY A 227 3.38 -1.45 27.07
CA GLY A 227 3.36 -2.14 28.37
C GLY A 227 4.36 -1.61 29.40
N GLY A 228 4.95 -0.42 29.19
CA GLY A 228 5.81 0.27 30.15
C GLY A 228 7.23 -0.30 30.28
N ARG A 229 7.61 -1.22 29.39
CA ARG A 229 8.95 -1.84 29.37
C ARG A 229 10.00 -0.85 28.89
N ARG A 230 11.23 -0.96 29.40
CA ARG A 230 12.37 -0.14 28.99
C ARG A 230 13.49 -1.01 28.50
N VAL A 231 14.03 -0.69 27.33
CA VAL A 231 15.18 -1.40 26.75
C VAL A 231 16.31 -0.43 26.48
N ALA A 232 17.48 -0.70 27.06
CA ALA A 232 18.66 0.14 26.89
C ALA A 232 19.21 0.04 25.46
N VAL A 233 19.59 1.18 24.90
CA VAL A 233 20.26 1.30 23.60
C VAL A 233 21.76 1.41 23.83
N SER A 234 22.54 0.48 23.30
CA SER A 234 24.00 0.55 23.39
C SER A 234 24.55 1.67 22.49
N ALA A 235 25.76 2.15 22.80
CA ALA A 235 26.46 3.14 21.98
C ALA A 235 26.60 2.72 20.51
N THR A 236 26.84 1.42 20.25
CA THR A 236 26.99 0.86 18.89
C THR A 236 25.71 0.97 18.06
N TYR A 237 24.54 0.77 18.68
CA TYR A 237 23.23 0.81 18.00
C TYR A 237 22.57 2.20 18.06
N LEU A 238 23.14 3.14 18.82
CA LEU A 238 22.62 4.50 18.97
C LEU A 238 22.50 5.26 17.65
N PRO A 239 23.47 5.22 16.71
CA PRO A 239 23.33 5.88 15.41
C PRO A 239 22.14 5.33 14.61
N GLN A 240 21.91 4.02 14.66
CA GLN A 240 20.79 3.37 13.96
C GLN A 240 19.43 3.79 14.56
N ALA A 241 19.32 3.80 15.89
CA ALA A 241 18.11 4.26 16.58
C ALA A 241 17.83 5.76 16.29
N ARG A 242 18.87 6.59 16.19
CA ARG A 242 18.75 8.00 15.83
C ARG A 242 18.30 8.20 14.38
N ALA A 243 18.89 7.46 13.43
CA ALA A 243 18.53 7.53 12.02
C ALA A 243 17.06 7.14 11.77
N ARG A 244 16.51 6.24 12.60
CA ARG A 244 15.11 5.84 12.58
C ARG A 244 14.16 6.80 13.32
N GLY A 245 14.68 7.86 13.93
CA GLY A 245 13.89 8.85 14.66
C GLY A 245 13.36 8.39 16.02
N TRP A 246 13.76 7.21 16.51
CA TRP A 246 13.22 6.62 17.74
C TRP A 246 13.56 7.43 18.99
N LEU A 247 14.68 8.16 18.96
CA LEU A 247 15.13 9.00 20.08
C LEU A 247 14.37 10.34 20.20
N ASN A 248 13.57 10.70 19.19
CA ASN A 248 12.84 11.98 19.15
C ASN A 248 11.35 11.82 19.53
N VAL A 249 10.91 10.58 19.82
CA VAL A 249 9.55 10.30 20.22
C VAL A 249 9.38 10.75 21.68
N ARG A 250 8.72 11.90 21.89
CA ARG A 250 8.31 12.34 23.23
C ARG A 250 7.29 11.33 23.74
N GLY A 251 7.73 10.44 24.63
CA GLY A 251 6.87 9.41 25.22
C GLY A 251 5.59 10.03 25.77
N ARG A 252 4.44 9.40 25.51
CA ARG A 252 3.24 9.65 26.33
C ARG A 252 3.66 9.37 27.76
N ALA A 253 3.63 10.41 28.60
CA ALA A 253 4.17 10.38 29.94
C ALA A 253 3.69 9.14 30.71
N CYS A 254 4.65 8.31 31.12
CA CYS A 254 4.49 7.32 32.16
C CYS A 254 3.90 8.02 33.39
N ARG A 255 2.60 7.81 33.67
CA ARG A 255 2.02 8.17 34.98
C ARG A 255 2.77 7.33 36.02
N ARG A 256 3.53 8.00 36.90
CA ARG A 256 4.06 7.37 38.12
C ARG A 256 2.88 6.78 38.91
N PRO A 257 3.00 5.58 39.51
CA PRO A 257 2.11 5.23 40.60
C PRO A 257 2.39 6.19 41.76
N ALA A 258 1.34 6.82 42.27
CA ALA A 258 1.39 7.63 43.48
C ALA A 258 1.72 6.72 44.69
N PRO A 259 2.37 7.27 45.73
CA PRO A 259 2.74 6.51 46.93
C PRO A 259 1.53 5.96 47.69
#